data_AF-A0A9N9MX42-F1
#
_entry.id   AF-A0A9N9MX42-F1
#
_cell.length_a   1.000
_cell.length_b   1.000
_cell.length_c   1.000
_cell.angle_alpha   90.00
_cell.angle_beta   90.00
_cell.angle_gamma   90.00
#
_symmetry.space_group_name_H-M   'P 1'
#
loop_
_entity.id
_entity.type
_entity.pdbx_description
1 polymer ?
#
loop_
_entity_poly.entity_id
_entity_poly.type
_entity_poly.pdbx_seq_one_letter_code
_entity_poly.pdbx_strand_id
1 'polypeptide(L)'
;MSVPGTSATIISSSSQTQISQMSWEMDNNVELVDDEIYKYDEVQHGNILSAQPWDKDPHFFKNIKISALALLKMVMHARSGGSLEIMGLMLGKVDGNTMFVMDSFALPVEGTETRVNAHDEAYEYMSSYINAAQRVGRQEHAIGWYHSHPGYGCWLSGIDVSTQMLNQHHQEPFVAIVIDPVRTISAGKVCLGAFRTYPNGYKPANEAPSEYQTIPLDKTEDFGVHCNKYYSLDVSYFKSALDKRLLDTLWKEYWVNTLSSSSLLTNAEYTNGQIMDLAKKLENFDCTKMSKTSEDICKTSIEMINGLMEQKIKNMLFNPAISI
;
A
#
# COMPACT_ATOMS: atom_id res chain seq x y z
N MET A 1 47.48 -39.43 6.67
CA MET A 1 47.16 -38.01 6.93
C MET A 1 45.94 -37.66 6.12
N SER A 2 44.77 -37.70 6.75
CA SER A 2 43.47 -37.39 6.17
C SER A 2 43.19 -35.90 6.30
N VAL A 3 42.94 -35.23 5.18
CA VAL A 3 42.53 -33.82 5.14
C VAL A 3 41.06 -33.73 5.60
N PRO A 4 40.69 -32.86 6.56
CA PRO A 4 39.30 -32.69 6.96
C PRO A 4 38.55 -31.90 5.87
N GLY A 5 37.50 -32.49 5.32
CA GLY A 5 36.55 -31.78 4.46
C GLY A 5 35.72 -30.80 5.28
N THR A 6 35.70 -29.55 4.84
CA THR A 6 34.81 -28.50 5.33
C THR A 6 33.36 -28.90 5.06
N SER A 7 32.61 -29.25 6.11
CA SER A 7 31.16 -29.38 6.04
C SER A 7 30.56 -28.00 5.73
N ALA A 8 30.14 -27.81 4.49
CA ALA A 8 29.18 -26.77 4.16
C ALA A 8 27.89 -27.07 4.93
N THR A 9 27.58 -26.24 5.93
CA THR A 9 26.33 -26.29 6.66
C THR A 9 25.19 -26.15 5.66
N ILE A 10 24.48 -27.24 5.41
CA ILE A 10 23.26 -27.24 4.61
C ILE A 10 22.21 -26.47 5.41
N ILE A 11 22.07 -25.18 5.11
CA ILE A 11 20.97 -24.35 5.60
C ILE A 11 19.69 -24.95 5.02
N SER A 12 18.86 -25.53 5.87
CA SER A 12 17.59 -26.14 5.48
C SER A 12 16.69 -25.15 4.70
N SER A 13 15.93 -25.63 3.72
CA SER A 13 14.95 -24.79 2.98
C SER A 13 13.93 -24.09 3.89
N SER A 14 13.64 -24.67 5.06
CA SER A 14 12.82 -24.06 6.11
C SER A 14 13.40 -22.75 6.67
N SER A 15 14.72 -22.61 6.75
CA SER A 15 15.37 -21.41 7.29
C SER A 15 15.43 -20.24 6.29
N GLN A 16 15.52 -20.49 4.98
CA GLN A 16 15.53 -19.41 3.98
C GLN A 16 14.16 -18.75 3.79
N THR A 17 13.11 -19.57 3.84
CA THR A 17 11.71 -19.14 3.80
C THR A 17 11.39 -18.20 4.98
N GLN A 18 11.83 -18.54 6.19
CA GLN A 18 11.66 -17.68 7.37
C GLN A 18 12.41 -16.34 7.27
N ILE A 19 13.59 -16.31 6.64
CA ILE A 19 14.41 -15.10 6.52
C ILE A 19 13.76 -14.05 5.62
N SER A 20 13.20 -14.46 4.47
CA SER A 20 12.61 -13.49 3.53
C SER A 20 11.24 -12.97 3.98
N GLN A 21 10.48 -13.76 4.74
CA GLN A 21 9.30 -13.27 5.46
C GLN A 21 9.70 -12.27 6.57
N MET A 22 10.72 -12.60 7.38
CA MET A 22 11.23 -11.66 8.38
C MET A 22 11.74 -10.36 7.76
N SER A 23 12.36 -10.41 6.57
CA SER A 23 12.75 -9.22 5.83
C SER A 23 11.54 -8.38 5.48
N TRP A 24 10.50 -8.95 4.85
CA TRP A 24 9.29 -8.20 4.51
C TRP A 24 8.61 -7.62 5.76
N GLU A 25 8.54 -8.37 6.85
CA GLU A 25 7.98 -7.88 8.12
C GLU A 25 8.81 -6.75 8.74
N MET A 26 10.15 -6.82 8.65
CA MET A 26 11.04 -5.75 9.08
C MET A 26 10.96 -4.52 8.17
N ASP A 27 10.98 -4.72 6.87
CA ASP A 27 10.94 -3.65 5.85
C ASP A 27 9.63 -2.86 5.93
N ASN A 28 8.55 -3.49 6.41
CA ASN A 28 7.26 -2.88 6.67
C ASN A 28 6.98 -2.61 8.17
N ASN A 29 7.90 -2.86 9.09
CA ASN A 29 7.71 -2.63 10.53
C ASN A 29 6.41 -3.25 11.11
N VAL A 30 6.11 -4.51 10.75
CA VAL A 30 4.87 -5.17 11.19
C VAL A 30 4.97 -5.59 12.66
N GLU A 31 4.09 -5.04 13.50
CA GLU A 31 4.04 -5.34 14.94
C GLU A 31 3.25 -6.64 15.22
N LEU A 32 3.80 -7.53 16.04
CA LEU A 32 3.05 -8.64 16.62
C LEU A 32 2.24 -8.10 17.81
N VAL A 33 0.93 -8.24 17.76
CA VAL A 33 0.00 -7.74 18.77
C VAL A 33 -0.79 -8.88 19.39
N ASP A 34 -1.33 -8.64 20.58
CA ASP A 34 -2.24 -9.57 21.25
C ASP A 34 -3.56 -9.67 20.47
N ASP A 35 -4.22 -10.83 20.55
CA ASP A 35 -5.46 -11.13 19.84
C ASP A 35 -6.63 -10.26 20.33
N GLU A 36 -6.48 -9.55 21.45
CA GLU A 36 -7.42 -8.53 21.96
C GLU A 36 -7.74 -7.45 20.91
N ILE A 37 -6.80 -7.08 20.05
CA ILE A 37 -7.03 -6.10 18.97
C ILE A 37 -8.12 -6.57 17.99
N TYR A 38 -8.35 -7.88 17.86
CA TYR A 38 -9.35 -8.48 16.97
C TYR A 38 -10.73 -8.61 17.62
N LYS A 39 -10.86 -8.35 18.93
CA LYS A 39 -12.18 -8.36 19.57
C LYS A 39 -12.99 -7.15 19.11
N TYR A 40 -14.22 -7.41 18.72
CA TYR A 40 -15.18 -6.35 18.39
C TYR A 40 -16.05 -6.06 19.62
N ASP A 41 -15.97 -4.83 20.13
CA ASP A 41 -16.84 -4.35 21.19
C ASP A 41 -17.91 -3.43 20.57
N GLU A 42 -19.10 -3.98 20.37
CA GLU A 42 -20.26 -3.28 19.82
C GLU A 42 -20.64 -2.05 20.64
N VAL A 43 -20.52 -2.12 21.97
CA VAL A 43 -20.94 -1.04 22.88
C VAL A 43 -19.94 0.11 22.80
N GLN A 44 -18.65 -0.20 22.87
CA GLN A 44 -17.60 0.80 22.70
C GLN A 44 -17.71 1.47 21.33
N HIS A 45 -17.90 0.69 20.27
CA HIS A 45 -18.02 1.20 18.92
C HIS A 45 -19.26 2.11 18.78
N GLY A 46 -20.43 1.68 19.27
CA GLY A 46 -21.65 2.47 19.26
C GLY A 46 -21.52 3.79 20.04
N ASN A 47 -20.81 3.78 21.17
CA ASN A 47 -20.53 4.99 21.95
C ASN A 47 -19.65 5.98 21.19
N ILE A 48 -18.61 5.51 20.49
CA ILE A 48 -17.73 6.37 19.69
C ILE A 48 -18.51 6.98 18.51
N LEU A 49 -19.28 6.17 17.79
CA LEU A 49 -20.14 6.63 16.70
C LEU A 49 -21.18 7.65 17.16
N SER A 50 -21.73 7.49 18.37
CA SER A 50 -22.69 8.44 18.93
C SER A 50 -22.04 9.75 19.39
N ALA A 51 -20.79 9.69 19.87
CA ALA A 51 -20.08 10.85 20.38
C ALA A 51 -19.46 11.74 19.28
N GLN A 52 -19.21 11.18 18.09
CA GLN A 52 -18.65 11.85 16.91
C GLN A 52 -17.51 12.82 17.22
N PRO A 53 -16.43 12.37 17.91
CA PRO A 53 -15.36 13.26 18.34
C PRO A 53 -14.62 13.95 17.19
N TRP A 54 -14.62 13.36 16.00
CA TRP A 54 -14.04 13.91 14.76
C TRP A 54 -14.74 15.17 14.24
N ASP A 55 -15.99 15.44 14.64
CA ASP A 55 -16.67 16.67 14.23
C ASP A 55 -16.08 17.92 14.89
N LYS A 56 -15.39 17.74 16.03
CA LYS A 56 -14.77 18.84 16.79
C LYS A 56 -13.36 19.16 16.32
N ASP A 57 -12.67 18.17 15.75
CA ASP A 57 -11.29 18.29 15.31
C ASP A 57 -11.11 17.58 13.96
N PRO A 58 -10.93 18.33 12.84
CA PRO A 58 -10.65 17.75 11.53
C PRO A 58 -9.41 16.84 11.48
N HIS A 59 -8.49 16.98 12.44
CA HIS A 59 -7.29 16.15 12.61
C HIS A 59 -7.43 15.12 13.75
N PHE A 60 -8.66 14.79 14.15
CA PHE A 60 -8.92 13.82 15.22
C PHE A 60 -8.24 12.48 14.94
N PHE A 61 -8.42 11.93 13.73
CA PHE A 61 -7.73 10.72 13.31
C PHE A 61 -6.32 11.05 12.83
N LYS A 62 -5.32 10.44 13.46
CA LYS A 62 -3.90 10.65 13.16
C LYS A 62 -3.22 9.38 12.69
N ASN A 63 -3.67 8.24 13.18
CA ASN A 63 -3.03 6.94 12.95
C ASN A 63 -3.99 5.99 12.23
N ILE A 64 -3.42 5.11 11.43
CA ILE A 64 -4.11 3.96 10.88
C ILE A 64 -3.28 2.70 11.10
N LYS A 65 -3.94 1.64 11.56
CA LYS A 65 -3.38 0.32 11.77
C LYS A 65 -4.01 -0.65 10.78
N ILE A 66 -3.19 -1.28 9.94
CA ILE A 66 -3.66 -2.19 8.89
C ILE A 66 -3.21 -3.60 9.21
N SER A 67 -4.14 -4.56 9.22
CA SER A 67 -3.78 -5.96 9.43
C SER A 67 -2.92 -6.47 8.27
N ALA A 68 -1.94 -7.33 8.56
CA ALA A 68 -1.08 -7.91 7.54
C ALA A 68 -1.88 -8.68 6.47
N LEU A 69 -3.00 -9.28 6.85
CA LEU A 69 -3.93 -9.94 5.94
C LEU A 69 -4.60 -8.95 4.98
N ALA A 70 -5.15 -7.86 5.51
CA ALA A 70 -5.80 -6.82 4.70
C ALA A 70 -4.79 -6.20 3.73
N LEU A 71 -3.58 -5.89 4.23
CA LEU A 71 -2.49 -5.37 3.42
C LEU A 71 -2.17 -6.31 2.24
N LEU A 72 -1.96 -7.60 2.53
CA LEU A 72 -1.62 -8.58 1.52
C LEU A 72 -2.71 -8.70 0.45
N LYS A 73 -3.99 -8.76 0.86
CA LYS A 73 -5.12 -8.78 -0.07
C LYS A 73 -5.17 -7.55 -0.97
N MET A 74 -5.02 -6.35 -0.41
CA MET A 74 -5.06 -5.11 -1.19
C MET A 74 -3.90 -5.02 -2.18
N VAL A 75 -2.68 -5.38 -1.75
CA VAL A 75 -1.49 -5.38 -2.62
C VAL A 75 -1.61 -6.43 -3.72
N MET A 76 -2.10 -7.64 -3.42
CA MET A 76 -2.34 -8.67 -4.43
C MET A 76 -3.39 -8.23 -5.45
N HIS A 77 -4.47 -7.60 -4.99
CA HIS A 77 -5.51 -7.07 -5.87
C HIS A 77 -4.97 -5.93 -6.75
N ALA A 78 -4.28 -4.96 -6.17
CA ALA A 78 -3.64 -3.87 -6.91
C ALA A 78 -2.68 -4.40 -7.98
N ARG A 79 -1.87 -5.41 -7.65
CA ARG A 79 -0.98 -6.07 -8.63
C ARG A 79 -1.77 -6.77 -9.74
N SER A 80 -2.91 -7.38 -9.44
CA SER A 80 -3.73 -8.06 -10.44
C SER A 80 -4.36 -7.11 -11.47
N GLY A 81 -4.53 -5.82 -11.12
CA GLY A 81 -5.00 -4.78 -12.03
C GLY A 81 -3.96 -4.34 -13.08
N GLY A 82 -2.68 -4.67 -12.88
CA GLY A 82 -1.61 -4.29 -13.80
C GLY A 82 -1.46 -2.76 -13.88
N SER A 83 -1.73 -2.20 -15.06
CA SER A 83 -1.71 -0.76 -15.32
C SER A 83 -3.06 -0.08 -15.11
N LEU A 84 -4.12 -0.82 -14.79
CA LEU A 84 -5.45 -0.29 -14.54
C LEU A 84 -5.63 -0.01 -13.05
N GLU A 85 -6.34 1.06 -12.74
CA GLU A 85 -6.75 1.33 -11.37
C GLU A 85 -7.81 0.29 -10.95
N ILE A 86 -7.65 -0.25 -9.74
CA ILE A 86 -8.67 -1.07 -9.10
C ILE A 86 -9.19 -0.36 -7.87
N MET A 87 -10.31 -0.81 -7.33
CA MET A 87 -10.77 -0.36 -6.02
C MET A 87 -11.43 -1.48 -5.22
N GLY A 88 -11.50 -1.28 -3.92
CA GLY A 88 -12.18 -2.17 -3.00
C GLY A 88 -12.55 -1.48 -1.70
N LEU A 89 -13.16 -2.25 -0.81
CA LEU A 89 -13.58 -1.77 0.51
C LEU A 89 -12.77 -2.42 1.61
N MET A 90 -12.72 -1.71 2.73
CA MET A 90 -12.04 -2.11 3.94
C MET A 90 -13.05 -2.25 5.06
N LEU A 91 -12.93 -3.33 5.82
CA LEU A 91 -13.71 -3.58 7.02
C LEU A 91 -12.86 -3.32 8.25
N GLY A 92 -13.45 -2.69 9.27
CA GLY A 92 -12.71 -2.41 10.47
C GLY A 92 -13.48 -1.65 11.54
N LYS A 93 -12.71 -0.98 12.40
CA LYS A 93 -13.22 -0.25 13.57
C LYS A 93 -12.38 0.97 13.88
N VAL A 94 -12.87 1.78 14.81
CA VAL A 94 -12.14 2.91 15.39
C VAL A 94 -11.92 2.66 16.87
N ASP A 95 -10.75 3.06 17.36
CA ASP A 95 -10.47 3.16 18.79
C ASP A 95 -9.62 4.41 19.05
N GLY A 96 -10.18 5.34 19.84
CA GLY A 96 -9.62 6.67 20.04
C GLY A 96 -9.38 7.40 18.72
N ASN A 97 -8.15 7.85 18.51
CA ASN A 97 -7.69 8.59 17.32
C ASN A 97 -7.11 7.69 16.21
N THR A 98 -7.31 6.37 16.32
CA THR A 98 -6.71 5.38 15.43
C THR A 98 -7.80 4.60 14.70
N MET A 99 -7.66 4.51 13.37
CA MET A 99 -8.51 3.68 12.52
C MET A 99 -7.85 2.31 12.35
N PHE A 100 -8.61 1.23 12.48
CA PHE A 100 -8.12 -0.14 12.34
C PHE A 100 -8.75 -0.79 11.12
N VAL A 101 -7.93 -1.21 10.16
CA VAL A 101 -8.33 -2.00 9.01
C VAL A 101 -8.09 -3.47 9.35
N MET A 102 -9.17 -4.21 9.56
CA MET A 102 -9.13 -5.62 9.97
C MET A 102 -9.11 -6.55 8.76
N ASP A 103 -9.87 -6.22 7.72
CA ASP A 103 -9.89 -6.96 6.46
C ASP A 103 -10.20 -6.06 5.26
N SER A 104 -10.01 -6.59 4.04
CA SER A 104 -10.36 -5.92 2.79
C SER A 104 -10.95 -6.90 1.78
N PHE A 105 -11.69 -6.37 0.80
CA PHE A 105 -12.20 -7.12 -0.32
C PHE A 105 -12.28 -6.27 -1.59
N ALA A 106 -12.07 -6.92 -2.75
CA ALA A 106 -12.16 -6.29 -4.06
C ALA A 106 -13.62 -5.99 -4.42
N LEU A 107 -13.86 -4.82 -5.02
CA LEU A 107 -15.12 -4.56 -5.70
C LEU A 107 -14.99 -4.97 -7.17
N PRO A 108 -16.05 -5.51 -7.81
CA PRO A 108 -16.03 -5.92 -9.22
C PRO A 108 -16.16 -4.71 -10.14
N VAL A 109 -15.26 -3.73 -9.98
CA VAL A 109 -15.25 -2.49 -10.76
C VAL A 109 -13.85 -2.24 -11.27
N GLU A 110 -13.75 -1.93 -12.56
CA GLU A 110 -12.52 -1.39 -13.13
C GLU A 110 -12.50 0.11 -12.88
N GLY A 111 -11.51 0.57 -12.11
CA GLY A 111 -11.28 1.99 -11.89
C GLY A 111 -10.78 2.62 -13.18
N THR A 112 -11.39 3.73 -13.57
CA THR A 112 -10.78 4.64 -14.55
C THR A 112 -10.66 5.99 -13.88
N GLU A 113 -9.55 6.68 -14.11
CA GLU A 113 -9.27 8.05 -13.65
C GLU A 113 -10.34 9.08 -14.06
N THR A 114 -11.37 8.69 -14.81
CA THR A 114 -12.44 9.56 -15.31
C THR A 114 -13.82 9.24 -14.73
N ARG A 115 -13.97 8.12 -13.99
CA ARG A 115 -15.27 7.70 -13.44
C ARG A 115 -15.12 7.09 -12.06
N VAL A 116 -15.65 7.78 -11.06
CA VAL A 116 -15.84 7.23 -9.71
C VAL A 116 -17.32 7.15 -9.38
N ASN A 117 -18.00 6.27 -10.12
CA ASN A 117 -19.28 5.74 -9.67
C ASN A 117 -19.20 4.23 -9.85
N ALA A 118 -18.84 3.56 -8.76
CA ALA A 118 -19.12 2.15 -8.62
C ALA A 118 -20.63 1.99 -8.85
N HIS A 119 -21.01 1.29 -9.92
CA HIS A 119 -22.40 1.19 -10.38
C HIS A 119 -23.28 0.53 -9.30
N ASP A 120 -24.60 0.50 -9.49
CA ASP A 120 -25.56 -0.18 -8.59
C ASP A 120 -25.09 -1.60 -8.19
N GLU A 121 -24.41 -2.29 -9.11
CA GLU A 121 -23.80 -3.62 -8.93
C GLU A 121 -22.77 -3.68 -7.79
N ALA A 122 -21.99 -2.61 -7.58
CA ALA A 122 -21.00 -2.56 -6.51
C ALA A 122 -21.66 -2.37 -5.14
N TYR A 123 -22.75 -1.59 -5.07
CA TYR A 123 -23.54 -1.44 -3.85
C TYR A 123 -24.24 -2.75 -3.48
N GLU A 124 -24.80 -3.46 -4.45
CA GLU A 124 -25.39 -4.79 -4.26
C GLU A 124 -24.36 -5.81 -3.76
N TYR A 125 -23.18 -5.83 -4.37
CA TYR A 125 -22.08 -6.69 -3.96
C TYR A 125 -21.61 -6.36 -2.54
N MET A 126 -21.46 -5.07 -2.20
CA MET A 126 -21.08 -4.61 -0.87
C MET A 126 -22.08 -5.10 0.19
N SER A 127 -23.38 -4.89 -0.04
CA SER A 127 -24.44 -5.34 0.88
C SER A 127 -24.40 -6.87 1.05
N SER A 128 -24.24 -7.61 -0.04
CA SER A 128 -24.15 -9.07 -0.02
C SER A 128 -22.91 -9.55 0.75
N TYR A 129 -21.75 -8.91 0.55
CA TYR A 129 -20.50 -9.27 1.21
C TYR A 129 -20.56 -8.98 2.72
N ILE A 130 -21.04 -7.81 3.13
CA ILE A 130 -21.19 -7.46 4.55
C ILE A 130 -22.14 -8.45 5.25
N ASN A 131 -23.28 -8.76 4.63
CA ASN A 131 -24.22 -9.76 5.16
C ASN A 131 -23.59 -11.16 5.28
N ALA A 132 -22.77 -11.57 4.32
CA ALA A 132 -22.06 -12.84 4.38
C ALA A 132 -20.97 -12.85 5.47
N ALA A 133 -20.25 -11.73 5.65
CA ALA A 133 -19.24 -11.56 6.69
C ALA A 133 -19.85 -11.68 8.10
N GLN A 134 -21.00 -11.06 8.32
CA GLN A 134 -21.73 -11.15 9.59
C GLN A 134 -22.13 -12.60 9.94
N ARG A 135 -22.54 -13.40 8.95
CA ARG A 135 -22.91 -14.82 9.16
C ARG A 135 -21.74 -15.69 9.62
N VAL A 136 -20.50 -15.30 9.32
CA VAL A 136 -19.29 -15.99 9.77
C VAL A 136 -18.64 -15.33 11.00
N GLY A 137 -19.39 -14.46 11.69
CA GLY A 137 -18.95 -13.82 12.93
C GLY A 137 -18.01 -12.63 12.74
N ARG A 138 -17.91 -12.06 11.54
CA ARG A 138 -17.19 -10.80 11.29
C ARG A 138 -18.16 -9.64 11.37
N GLN A 139 -18.09 -8.92 12.48
CA GLN A 139 -19.05 -7.86 12.82
C GLN A 139 -18.58 -6.47 12.40
N GLU A 140 -17.34 -6.35 11.92
CA GLU A 140 -16.78 -5.08 11.47
C GLU A 140 -17.51 -4.55 10.23
N HIS A 141 -17.87 -3.26 10.30
CA HIS A 141 -18.47 -2.54 9.19
C HIS A 141 -17.40 -1.91 8.29
N ALA A 142 -17.84 -1.32 7.18
CA ALA A 142 -16.95 -0.58 6.29
C ALA A 142 -16.31 0.60 7.04
N ILE A 143 -14.98 0.68 6.99
CA ILE A 143 -14.18 1.74 7.63
C ILE A 143 -13.51 2.65 6.61
N GLY A 144 -13.56 2.27 5.34
CA GLY A 144 -12.91 2.98 4.26
C GLY A 144 -12.92 2.23 2.95
N TRP A 145 -12.28 2.83 1.96
CA TRP A 145 -12.05 2.28 0.63
C TRP A 145 -10.56 2.33 0.29
N TYR A 146 -10.14 1.45 -0.60
CA TYR A 146 -8.80 1.51 -1.17
C TYR A 146 -8.88 1.50 -2.70
N HIS A 147 -7.89 2.11 -3.34
CA HIS A 147 -7.68 2.01 -4.78
C HIS A 147 -6.18 1.98 -5.09
N SER A 148 -5.83 1.74 -6.35
CA SER A 148 -4.45 1.69 -6.79
C SER A 148 -4.10 2.82 -7.74
N HIS A 149 -2.89 3.36 -7.59
CA HIS A 149 -2.26 4.30 -8.54
C HIS A 149 -1.00 3.65 -9.14
N PRO A 150 -1.08 2.95 -10.28
CA PRO A 150 0.04 2.22 -10.83
C PRO A 150 1.14 3.14 -11.41
N GLY A 151 2.21 3.38 -10.65
CA GLY A 151 3.44 4.03 -11.13
C GLY A 151 3.52 5.55 -10.91
N TYR A 152 2.49 6.20 -10.37
CA TYR A 152 2.48 7.66 -10.14
C TYR A 152 2.34 8.06 -8.66
N GLY A 153 2.53 7.12 -7.74
CA GLY A 153 2.61 7.39 -6.31
C GLY A 153 1.27 7.44 -5.59
N CYS A 154 1.33 7.55 -4.27
CA CYS A 154 0.17 7.49 -3.39
C CYS A 154 -0.23 8.91 -2.97
N TRP A 155 -1.31 9.42 -3.56
CA TRP A 155 -1.91 10.73 -3.32
C TRP A 155 -3.37 10.71 -3.80
N LEU A 156 -4.19 11.71 -3.48
CA LEU A 156 -5.58 11.77 -3.93
C LEU A 156 -5.74 12.76 -5.10
N SER A 157 -6.28 12.27 -6.22
CA SER A 157 -6.69 13.11 -7.36
C SER A 157 -7.88 13.98 -7.02
N GLY A 158 -8.23 14.91 -7.92
CA GLY A 158 -9.44 15.71 -7.76
C GLY A 158 -10.74 14.90 -7.62
N ILE A 159 -10.81 13.73 -8.27
CA ILE A 159 -11.96 12.84 -8.17
C ILE A 159 -11.91 12.03 -6.88
N ASP A 160 -10.74 11.58 -6.45
CA ASP A 160 -10.59 10.86 -5.18
C ASP A 160 -10.95 11.74 -3.99
N VAL A 161 -10.54 13.02 -4.02
CA VAL A 161 -10.94 14.00 -3.01
C VAL A 161 -12.45 14.14 -2.97
N SER A 162 -13.10 14.25 -4.13
CA SER A 162 -14.57 14.41 -4.21
C SER A 162 -15.30 13.17 -3.68
N THR A 163 -14.80 11.99 -4.03
CA THR A 163 -15.31 10.68 -3.57
C THR A 163 -15.14 10.52 -2.06
N GLN A 164 -13.93 10.83 -1.56
CA GLN A 164 -13.61 10.72 -0.15
C GLN A 164 -14.41 11.72 0.69
N MET A 165 -14.65 12.94 0.19
CA MET A 165 -15.53 13.90 0.84
C MET A 165 -16.97 13.41 0.92
N LEU A 166 -17.49 12.79 -0.15
CA LEU A 166 -18.83 12.21 -0.17
C LEU A 166 -18.95 11.06 0.84
N ASN A 167 -17.96 10.17 0.88
CA ASN A 167 -17.93 9.05 1.81
C ASN A 167 -17.79 9.52 3.26
N GLN A 168 -16.91 10.49 3.55
CA GLN A 168 -16.83 11.12 4.86
C GLN A 168 -18.13 11.85 5.24
N HIS A 169 -18.91 12.35 4.28
CA HIS A 169 -20.20 12.97 4.60
C HIS A 169 -21.29 11.95 4.96
N HIS A 170 -21.32 10.79 4.30
CA HIS A 170 -22.42 9.81 4.43
C HIS A 170 -22.09 8.56 5.26
N GLN A 171 -20.81 8.23 5.44
CA GLN A 171 -20.31 6.99 6.04
C GLN A 171 -19.20 7.23 7.07
N GLU A 172 -19.19 8.39 7.74
CA GLU A 172 -18.20 8.71 8.77
C GLU A 172 -18.27 7.72 9.95
N PRO A 173 -17.15 7.14 10.43
CA PRO A 173 -15.77 7.40 10.04
C PRO A 173 -15.29 6.66 8.78
N PHE A 174 -14.64 7.36 7.84
CA PHE A 174 -14.17 6.78 6.57
C PHE A 174 -12.75 7.20 6.16
N VAL A 175 -11.94 6.29 5.61
CA VAL A 175 -10.57 6.58 5.14
C VAL A 175 -10.33 6.09 3.70
N ALA A 176 -9.51 6.84 2.95
CA ALA A 176 -9.04 6.44 1.64
C ALA A 176 -7.62 5.85 1.74
N ILE A 177 -7.38 4.67 1.19
CA ILE A 177 -6.04 4.11 1.02
C ILE A 177 -5.67 4.08 -0.47
N VAL A 178 -4.47 4.52 -0.79
CA VAL A 178 -3.90 4.47 -2.14
C VAL A 178 -2.69 3.54 -2.12
N ILE A 179 -2.61 2.64 -3.10
CA ILE A 179 -1.51 1.68 -3.23
C ILE A 179 -0.86 1.84 -4.61
N ASP A 180 0.46 1.95 -4.66
CA ASP A 180 1.19 1.89 -5.93
C ASP A 180 1.85 0.51 -6.08
N PRO A 181 1.22 -0.44 -6.81
CA PRO A 181 1.75 -1.79 -6.96
C PRO A 181 3.05 -1.82 -7.77
N VAL A 182 3.23 -0.88 -8.70
CA VAL A 182 4.41 -0.81 -9.57
C VAL A 182 5.62 -0.35 -8.77
N ARG A 183 5.48 0.74 -8.00
CA ARG A 183 6.54 1.22 -7.10
C ARG A 183 6.83 0.26 -5.97
N THR A 184 5.81 -0.46 -5.49
CA THR A 184 6.01 -1.52 -4.48
C THR A 184 6.99 -2.59 -4.96
N ILE A 185 6.88 -3.01 -6.22
CA ILE A 185 7.80 -3.98 -6.81
C ILE A 185 9.19 -3.37 -7.00
N SER A 186 9.28 -2.14 -7.51
CA SER A 186 10.59 -1.49 -7.79
C SER A 186 11.37 -1.16 -6.51
N ALA A 187 10.68 -0.71 -5.45
CA ALA A 187 11.31 -0.30 -4.20
C ALA A 187 11.52 -1.46 -3.21
N GLY A 188 10.84 -2.60 -3.40
CA GLY A 188 10.87 -3.74 -2.46
C GLY A 188 10.15 -3.47 -1.13
N LYS A 189 9.49 -2.32 -1.00
CA LYS A 189 8.69 -1.91 0.16
C LYS A 189 7.30 -1.53 -0.32
N VAL A 190 6.26 -1.84 0.46
CA VAL A 190 4.89 -1.46 0.11
C VAL A 190 4.79 0.06 0.03
N CYS A 191 4.45 0.56 -1.16
CA CYS A 191 4.10 1.95 -1.39
C CYS A 191 2.60 2.10 -1.16
N LEU A 192 2.23 2.58 0.03
CA LEU A 192 0.85 2.75 0.47
C LEU A 192 0.73 4.06 1.25
N GLY A 193 -0.29 4.86 0.92
CA GLY A 193 -0.67 6.05 1.66
C GLY A 193 -2.11 5.95 2.16
N ALA A 194 -2.39 6.48 3.35
CA ALA A 194 -3.73 6.58 3.91
C ALA A 194 -4.09 8.05 4.12
N PHE A 195 -5.27 8.45 3.66
CA PHE A 195 -5.64 9.85 3.55
C PHE A 195 -7.07 10.11 4.02
N ARG A 196 -7.26 11.32 4.56
CA ARG A 196 -8.59 11.88 4.86
C ARG A 196 -8.68 13.31 4.35
N THR A 197 -9.85 13.68 3.84
CA THR A 197 -10.11 15.02 3.31
C THR A 197 -10.55 15.97 4.41
N TYR A 198 -10.16 17.24 4.27
CA TYR A 198 -10.64 18.30 5.13
C TYR A 198 -12.12 18.64 4.83
N PRO A 199 -12.89 19.06 5.85
CA PRO A 199 -14.23 19.60 5.65
C PRO A 199 -14.23 20.84 4.74
N ASN A 200 -15.36 21.07 4.05
CA ASN A 200 -15.55 22.24 3.20
C ASN A 200 -15.31 23.54 3.98
N GLY A 201 -14.42 24.40 3.45
CA GLY A 201 -14.09 25.69 4.04
C GLY A 201 -13.02 25.67 5.13
N TYR A 202 -12.55 24.49 5.55
CA TYR A 202 -11.40 24.38 6.45
C TYR A 202 -10.10 24.70 5.71
N LYS A 203 -9.25 25.53 6.31
CA LYS A 203 -7.89 25.81 5.83
C LYS A 203 -6.89 25.29 6.85
N PRO A 204 -5.98 24.37 6.45
CA PRO A 204 -4.97 23.86 7.37
C PRO A 204 -4.05 25.00 7.84
N ALA A 205 -3.74 25.01 9.15
CA ALA A 205 -2.95 26.08 9.77
C ALA A 205 -1.46 26.06 9.37
N ASN A 206 -0.94 24.90 8.98
CA ASN A 206 0.41 24.70 8.46
C ASN A 206 0.33 23.74 7.26
N GLU A 207 0.95 24.14 6.14
CA GLU A 207 1.27 23.20 5.05
C GLU A 207 2.33 22.24 5.60
N ALA A 208 1.89 21.11 6.18
CA ALA A 208 2.81 20.05 6.54
C ALA A 208 3.55 19.62 5.25
N PRO A 209 4.87 19.44 5.30
CA PRO A 209 5.60 18.96 4.13
C PRO A 209 5.06 17.57 3.79
N SER A 210 4.31 17.47 2.70
CA SER A 210 3.94 16.18 2.12
C SER A 210 5.23 15.38 1.90
N GLU A 211 5.22 14.10 2.27
CA GLU A 211 6.31 13.20 1.96
C GLU A 211 6.61 13.28 0.46
N TYR A 212 7.88 13.56 0.11
CA TYR A 212 8.26 13.76 -1.28
C TYR A 212 8.07 12.45 -2.06
N GLN A 213 7.32 12.54 -3.15
CA GLN A 213 7.16 11.46 -4.10
C GLN A 213 7.40 12.00 -5.52
N THR A 214 8.09 11.23 -6.34
CA THR A 214 8.19 11.49 -7.78
C THR A 214 6.80 11.44 -8.39
N ILE A 215 6.31 12.54 -8.93
CA ILE A 215 5.03 12.58 -9.66
C ILE A 215 5.36 12.79 -11.15
N PRO A 216 4.76 12.02 -12.07
CA PRO A 216 4.86 12.29 -13.51
C PRO A 216 4.38 13.69 -13.88
N LEU A 217 4.92 14.26 -14.95
CA LEU A 217 4.60 15.64 -15.35
C LEU A 217 3.10 15.84 -15.65
N ASP A 218 2.45 14.87 -16.28
CA ASP A 218 1.03 14.88 -16.64
C ASP A 218 0.09 14.86 -15.43
N LYS A 219 0.58 14.42 -14.26
CA LYS A 219 -0.16 14.37 -12.99
C LYS A 219 0.18 15.49 -12.02
N THR A 220 1.21 16.28 -12.31
CA THR A 220 1.74 17.28 -11.40
C THR A 220 0.76 18.43 -11.15
N GLU A 221 -0.02 18.83 -12.18
CA GLU A 221 -1.02 19.89 -12.05
C GLU A 221 -2.16 19.49 -11.11
N ASP A 222 -2.73 18.30 -11.31
CA ASP A 222 -3.82 17.78 -10.47
C ASP A 222 -3.36 17.60 -9.02
N PHE A 223 -2.18 17.01 -8.82
CA PHE A 223 -1.56 16.90 -7.49
C PHE A 223 -1.40 18.28 -6.83
N GLY A 224 -0.86 19.27 -7.55
CA GLY A 224 -0.61 20.61 -7.01
C GLY A 224 -1.88 21.38 -6.61
N VAL A 225 -3.01 21.12 -7.26
CA VAL A 225 -4.30 21.77 -6.94
C VAL A 225 -4.99 21.13 -5.74
N HIS A 226 -4.81 19.82 -5.55
CA HIS A 226 -5.58 19.03 -4.58
C HIS A 226 -4.81 18.59 -3.34
N CYS A 227 -3.48 18.69 -3.32
CA CYS A 227 -2.64 18.27 -2.19
C CYS A 227 -3.00 18.91 -0.84
N ASN A 228 -3.51 20.15 -0.85
CA ASN A 228 -3.90 20.88 0.37
C ASN A 228 -5.33 20.55 0.87
N LYS A 229 -6.06 19.67 0.18
CA LYS A 229 -7.45 19.30 0.52
C LYS A 229 -7.55 18.07 1.41
N TYR A 230 -6.45 17.38 1.66
CA TYR A 230 -6.39 16.18 2.47
C TYR A 230 -5.12 16.16 3.33
N TYR A 231 -5.05 15.20 4.25
CA TYR A 231 -3.87 14.93 5.06
C TYR A 231 -3.61 13.43 5.11
N SER A 232 -2.35 13.08 5.31
CA SER A 232 -1.92 11.68 5.49
C SER A 232 -2.05 11.25 6.95
N LEU A 233 -2.45 10.01 7.16
CA LEU A 233 -2.41 9.34 8.46
C LEU A 233 -1.11 8.56 8.59
N ASP A 234 -0.61 8.44 9.82
CA ASP A 234 0.55 7.61 10.14
C ASP A 234 0.16 6.13 10.03
N VAL A 235 0.69 5.46 9.00
CA VAL A 235 0.41 4.05 8.70
C VAL A 235 1.31 3.15 9.54
N SER A 236 0.69 2.20 10.22
CA SER A 236 1.38 1.09 10.89
C SER A 236 0.68 -0.23 10.59
N TYR A 237 1.41 -1.33 10.73
CA TYR A 237 0.91 -2.66 10.39
C TYR A 237 0.94 -3.58 11.60
N PHE A 238 -0.04 -4.46 11.70
CA PHE A 238 -0.12 -5.41 12.80
C PHE A 238 -0.52 -6.80 12.31
N LYS A 239 -0.19 -7.82 13.10
CA LYS A 239 -0.62 -9.20 12.86
C LYS A 239 -0.88 -9.96 14.17
N SER A 240 -1.81 -10.90 14.13
CA SER A 240 -2.04 -11.87 15.21
C SER A 240 -1.03 -13.02 15.17
N ALA A 241 -1.03 -13.82 16.24
CA ALA A 241 -0.32 -15.10 16.24
C ALA A 241 -0.87 -16.08 15.19
N LEU A 242 -2.17 -16.02 14.89
CA LEU A 242 -2.79 -16.85 13.86
C LEU A 242 -2.43 -16.37 12.44
N ASP A 243 -2.46 -15.06 12.20
CA ASP A 243 -2.04 -14.46 10.93
C ASP A 243 -0.60 -14.82 10.61
N LYS A 244 0.28 -14.81 11.62
CA LYS A 244 1.65 -15.30 11.46
C LYS A 244 1.69 -16.72 10.88
N ARG A 245 0.88 -17.66 11.39
CA ARG A 245 0.85 -19.04 10.86
C ARG A 245 0.35 -19.11 9.42
N LEU A 246 -0.63 -18.28 9.08
CA LEU A 246 -1.19 -18.19 7.74
C LEU A 246 -0.16 -17.61 6.76
N LEU A 247 0.52 -16.52 7.14
CA LEU A 247 1.62 -15.91 6.40
C LEU A 247 2.80 -16.88 6.22
N ASP A 248 3.20 -17.60 7.28
CA ASP A 248 4.25 -18.61 7.22
C ASP A 248 3.91 -19.71 6.20
N THR A 249 2.62 -20.07 6.08
CA THR A 249 2.15 -21.11 5.14
C THR A 249 2.14 -20.59 3.71
N LEU A 250 1.62 -19.38 3.49
CA LEU A 250 1.68 -18.73 2.19
C LEU A 250 3.14 -18.61 1.73
N TRP A 251 4.03 -18.14 2.60
CA TRP A 251 5.42 -17.91 2.23
C TRP A 251 6.17 -19.19 1.81
N LYS A 252 5.82 -20.35 2.39
CA LYS A 252 6.35 -21.67 1.96
C LYS A 252 5.96 -22.07 0.55
N GLU A 253 4.82 -21.60 0.05
CA GLU A 253 4.39 -21.86 -1.33
C GLU A 253 4.95 -20.80 -2.30
N TYR A 254 5.09 -19.55 -1.85
CA TYR A 254 5.41 -18.42 -2.72
C TYR A 254 6.90 -18.05 -2.80
N TRP A 255 7.79 -18.57 -1.94
CA TRP A 255 9.23 -18.20 -1.96
C TRP A 255 9.91 -18.48 -3.31
N VAL A 256 9.50 -19.53 -4.03
CA VAL A 256 10.03 -19.86 -5.36
C VAL A 256 9.72 -18.73 -6.35
N ASN A 257 8.51 -18.16 -6.29
CA ASN A 257 8.11 -17.07 -7.17
C ASN A 257 8.94 -15.80 -6.93
N THR A 258 9.33 -15.53 -5.68
CA THR A 258 10.24 -14.43 -5.32
C THR A 258 11.65 -14.65 -5.90
N LEU A 259 12.13 -15.88 -5.94
CA LEU A 259 13.43 -16.20 -6.54
C LEU A 259 13.39 -16.26 -8.08
N SER A 260 12.25 -16.60 -8.67
CA SER A 260 12.11 -16.68 -10.13
C SER A 260 11.69 -15.35 -10.77
N SER A 261 11.21 -14.37 -10.00
CA SER A 261 10.83 -13.07 -10.54
C SER A 261 12.04 -12.27 -11.02
N SER A 262 11.83 -11.37 -11.97
CA SER A 262 12.84 -10.38 -12.36
C SER A 262 12.18 -9.01 -12.36
N SER A 263 12.45 -8.23 -11.31
CA SER A 263 11.93 -6.87 -11.14
C SER A 263 12.20 -6.00 -12.38
N LEU A 264 13.40 -6.10 -12.96
CA LEU A 264 13.80 -5.39 -14.17
C LEU A 264 12.92 -5.70 -15.39
N LEU A 265 12.53 -6.96 -15.58
CA LEU A 265 11.72 -7.36 -16.73
C LEU A 265 10.24 -7.06 -16.48
N THR A 266 9.76 -7.32 -15.26
CA THR A 266 8.36 -7.08 -14.89
C THR A 266 8.01 -5.59 -14.94
N ASN A 267 8.92 -4.71 -14.53
CA ASN A 267 8.69 -3.26 -14.48
C ASN A 267 9.40 -2.49 -15.62
N ALA A 268 9.83 -3.17 -16.69
CA ALA A 268 10.59 -2.54 -17.78
C ALA A 268 9.85 -1.33 -18.40
N GLU A 269 8.54 -1.46 -18.64
CA GLU A 269 7.71 -0.39 -19.18
C GLU A 269 7.66 0.83 -18.25
N TYR A 270 7.50 0.59 -16.94
CA TYR A 270 7.54 1.65 -15.93
C TYR A 270 8.87 2.38 -15.91
N THR A 271 9.99 1.65 -15.87
CA THR A 271 11.33 2.26 -15.86
C THR A 271 11.58 3.08 -17.13
N ASN A 272 11.20 2.56 -18.29
CA ASN A 272 11.28 3.30 -19.56
C ASN A 272 10.42 4.57 -19.51
N GLY A 273 9.20 4.48 -18.97
CA GLY A 273 8.31 5.63 -18.77
C GLY A 273 8.91 6.70 -17.86
N GLN A 274 9.50 6.30 -16.73
CA GLN A 274 10.19 7.23 -15.81
C GLN A 274 11.38 7.92 -16.49
N ILE A 275 12.17 7.21 -17.29
CA ILE A 275 13.28 7.80 -18.06
C ILE A 275 12.76 8.81 -19.08
N MET A 276 11.66 8.50 -19.78
CA MET A 276 11.03 9.44 -20.72
C MET A 276 10.46 10.68 -20.02
N ASP A 277 9.80 10.52 -18.86
CA ASP A 277 9.29 11.64 -18.05
C ASP A 277 10.46 12.52 -17.55
N LEU A 278 11.52 11.89 -17.08
CA LEU A 278 12.73 12.57 -16.65
C LEU A 278 13.40 13.36 -17.79
N ALA A 279 13.45 12.80 -19.00
CA ALA A 279 13.95 13.51 -20.17
C ALA A 279 13.14 14.79 -20.45
N LYS A 280 11.81 14.70 -20.39
CA LYS A 280 10.92 15.88 -20.53
C LYS A 280 11.11 16.89 -19.39
N LYS A 281 11.32 16.43 -18.15
CA LYS A 281 11.63 17.31 -17.00
C LYS A 281 12.95 18.05 -17.20
N LEU A 282 13.94 17.40 -17.80
CA LEU A 282 15.24 17.97 -18.15
C LEU A 282 15.18 18.90 -19.37
N GLU A 283 14.25 18.71 -20.30
CA GLU A 283 14.03 19.66 -21.41
C GLU A 283 13.40 20.97 -20.89
N ASN A 284 12.50 20.89 -19.92
CA ASN A 284 11.86 22.03 -19.26
C ASN A 284 12.70 22.59 -18.08
N PHE A 285 14.03 22.52 -18.18
CA PHE A 285 14.95 22.80 -17.08
C PHE A 285 14.86 24.24 -16.58
N ASP A 286 14.67 24.38 -15.28
CA ASP A 286 14.81 25.63 -14.53
C ASP A 286 15.64 25.33 -13.27
N CYS A 287 16.56 26.24 -12.90
CA CYS A 287 17.44 26.09 -11.74
C CYS A 287 16.67 25.84 -10.43
N THR A 288 15.41 26.31 -10.36
CA THR A 288 14.51 26.11 -9.21
C THR A 288 14.06 24.65 -9.03
N LYS A 289 14.09 23.83 -10.09
CA LYS A 289 13.64 22.43 -10.09
C LYS A 289 14.78 21.41 -10.03
N MET A 290 16.03 21.87 -10.09
CA MET A 290 17.23 21.03 -10.18
C MET A 290 17.34 19.98 -9.06
N SER A 291 17.01 20.35 -7.82
CA SER A 291 17.06 19.41 -6.67
C SER A 291 16.07 18.25 -6.85
N LYS A 292 14.83 18.54 -7.26
CA LYS A 292 13.79 17.53 -7.46
C LYS A 292 14.12 16.60 -8.63
N THR A 293 14.59 17.16 -9.74
CA THR A 293 15.02 16.36 -10.90
C THR A 293 16.20 15.46 -10.54
N SER A 294 17.14 15.94 -9.71
CA SER A 294 18.25 15.12 -9.22
C SER A 294 17.77 13.97 -8.33
N GLU A 295 16.78 14.19 -7.47
CA GLU A 295 16.18 13.15 -6.64
C GLU A 295 15.48 12.07 -7.48
N ASP A 296 14.71 12.49 -8.51
CA ASP A 296 14.06 11.58 -9.47
C ASP A 296 15.09 10.68 -10.22
N ILE A 297 16.23 11.27 -10.64
CA ILE A 297 17.34 10.54 -11.28
C ILE A 297 17.92 9.50 -10.32
N CYS A 298 18.25 9.92 -9.10
CA CYS A 298 18.84 9.04 -8.10
C CYS A 298 17.92 7.87 -7.79
N LYS A 299 16.62 8.13 -7.58
CA LYS A 299 15.63 7.09 -7.30
C LYS A 299 15.56 6.05 -8.41
N THR A 300 15.39 6.50 -9.66
CA THR A 300 15.31 5.61 -10.83
C THR A 300 16.59 4.78 -10.98
N SER A 301 17.74 5.39 -10.76
CA SER A 301 19.04 4.71 -10.84
C SER A 301 19.20 3.63 -9.76
N ILE A 302 18.79 3.92 -8.52
CA ILE A 302 18.85 2.95 -7.41
C ILE A 302 17.94 1.74 -7.69
N GLU A 303 16.71 1.97 -8.17
CA GLU A 303 15.78 0.88 -8.53
C GLU A 303 16.37 -0.04 -9.60
N MET A 304 16.98 0.52 -10.66
CA MET A 304 17.65 -0.26 -11.71
C MET A 304 18.86 -1.04 -11.18
N ILE A 305 19.68 -0.42 -10.34
CA ILE A 305 20.85 -1.06 -9.74
C ILE A 305 20.43 -2.22 -8.84
N ASN A 306 19.39 -2.04 -8.01
CA ASN A 306 18.86 -3.10 -7.16
C ASN A 306 18.39 -4.30 -7.97
N GLY A 307 17.65 -4.06 -9.07
CA GLY A 307 17.24 -5.12 -9.98
C GLY A 307 18.43 -5.85 -10.65
N LEU A 308 19.50 -5.13 -11.02
CA LEU A 308 20.72 -5.75 -11.56
C LEU A 308 21.47 -6.58 -10.51
N MET A 309 21.54 -6.08 -9.27
CA MET A 309 22.13 -6.82 -8.15
C MET A 309 21.36 -8.11 -7.88
N GLU A 310 20.03 -8.07 -7.90
CA GLU A 310 19.17 -9.24 -7.77
C GLU A 310 19.51 -10.32 -8.82
N GLN A 311 19.64 -9.92 -10.09
CA GLN A 311 20.03 -10.84 -11.17
C GLN A 311 21.44 -11.39 -10.99
N LYS A 312 22.40 -10.56 -10.57
CA LYS A 312 23.77 -10.99 -10.32
C LYS A 312 23.84 -12.00 -9.18
N ILE A 313 23.11 -11.78 -8.09
CA ILE A 313 23.01 -12.71 -6.96
C ILE A 313 22.41 -14.04 -7.42
N LYS A 314 21.30 -14.01 -8.19
CA LYS A 314 20.68 -15.22 -8.76
C LYS A 314 21.66 -15.99 -9.64
N ASN A 315 22.38 -15.29 -10.51
CA ASN A 315 23.38 -15.91 -11.37
C ASN A 315 24.52 -16.55 -10.57
N MET A 316 25.01 -15.89 -9.51
CA MET A 316 26.04 -16.45 -8.63
C MET A 316 25.57 -17.70 -7.86
N LEU A 317 24.31 -17.71 -7.42
CA LEU A 317 23.74 -18.82 -6.64
C LEU A 317 23.43 -20.04 -7.51
N PHE A 318 22.85 -19.83 -8.69
CA PHE A 318 22.28 -20.92 -9.50
C PHE A 318 23.13 -21.28 -10.73
N ASN A 319 24.04 -20.39 -11.17
CA ASN A 319 24.96 -20.65 -12.28
C ASN A 319 26.44 -20.51 -11.85
N PRO A 320 26.91 -21.21 -10.78
CA PRO A 320 28.28 -21.08 -10.30
C PRO A 320 29.36 -21.60 -11.27
N ALA A 321 28.99 -22.17 -12.42
CA ALA A 321 29.88 -22.88 -13.34
C ALA A 321 30.19 -22.14 -14.66
N ILE A 322 30.27 -20.81 -14.65
CA ILE A 322 30.92 -20.05 -15.74
C ILE A 322 32.05 -19.22 -15.13
N SER A 323 33.06 -19.92 -14.63
CA SER A 323 34.40 -19.37 -14.44
C SER A 323 35.29 -20.08 -15.44
N ILE A 324 35.81 -19.34 -16.42
CA ILE A 324 36.90 -19.76 -17.32
C ILE A 324 38.15 -20.00 -16.49
#